data_AF-A0A356AQW4-F1
#
_entry.id   AF-A0A356AQW4-F1
#
_cell.length_a   1.000
_cell.length_b   1.000
_cell.length_c   1.000
_cell.angle_alpha   90.00
_cell.angle_beta   90.00
_cell.angle_gamma   90.00
#
_symmetry.space_group_name_H-M   'P 1'
#
loop_
_entity.id
_entity.type
_entity.pdbx_description
1 polymer ?
#
loop_
_entity_poly.entity_id
_entity_poly.type
_entity_poly.pdbx_seq_one_letter_code
_entity_poly.pdbx_strand_id
1 'polypeptide(L)'
;MPTVSFQLLQTPRILLDGQQILLPFKKAEALLYCLAIKKTVSREQAANLLWDADDSQVAKKNLRHTLYTIKKTFDLELIVSPKKYLLTLNPELSYDIDYDRFMQNHDFSLCDGELMQGFGLKNADAFENWLDMERTEFREYYLHQLYDRMIQTSGKDVSETESLFAKYIKNDP
;
A
#
# COMPACT_ATOMS: atom_id res chain seq x y z
N MET A 1 12.66 1.19 -19.18
CA MET A 1 11.70 2.11 -18.54
C MET A 1 11.97 2.07 -17.05
N PRO A 2 11.89 3.21 -16.33
CA PRO A 2 12.05 3.21 -14.89
C PRO A 2 10.98 2.33 -14.25
N THR A 3 11.35 1.59 -13.21
CA THR A 3 10.43 0.77 -12.43
C THR A 3 10.22 1.39 -11.06
N VAL A 4 8.96 1.59 -10.69
CA VAL A 4 8.56 2.13 -9.39
C VAL A 4 8.08 0.99 -8.52
N SER A 5 8.81 0.69 -7.46
CA SER A 5 8.45 -0.40 -6.57
C SER A 5 7.79 0.12 -5.29
N PHE A 6 6.74 -0.56 -4.85
CA PHE A 6 6.09 -0.34 -3.57
C PHE A 6 6.27 -1.57 -2.69
N GLN A 7 6.89 -1.36 -1.55
CA GLN A 7 7.00 -2.35 -0.49
C GLN A 7 5.98 -1.97 0.58
N LEU A 8 4.90 -2.74 0.71
CA LEU A 8 3.78 -2.48 1.61
C LEU A 8 3.56 -3.62 2.61
N LEU A 9 4.10 -4.82 2.41
CA LEU A 9 3.89 -5.98 3.29
C LEU A 9 4.95 -6.09 4.41
N GLN A 10 5.52 -4.94 4.75
CA GLN A 10 6.60 -4.69 5.69
C GLN A 10 6.59 -3.20 6.06
N THR A 11 7.64 -2.69 6.72
CA THR A 11 7.80 -1.23 6.86
C THR A 11 7.85 -0.57 5.50
N PRO A 12 6.92 0.34 5.17
CA PRO A 12 6.65 0.64 3.79
C PRO A 12 7.72 1.54 3.17
N ARG A 13 8.02 1.29 1.90
CA ARG A 13 9.04 2.02 1.14
C ARG A 13 8.61 2.17 -0.31
N ILE A 14 9.12 3.22 -0.95
CA ILE A 14 8.97 3.48 -2.37
C ILE A 14 10.38 3.48 -2.97
N LEU A 15 10.56 2.75 -4.06
CA LEU A 15 11.84 2.67 -4.76
C LEU A 15 11.66 3.07 -6.22
N LEU A 16 12.68 3.72 -6.76
CA LEU A 16 12.83 3.98 -8.19
C LEU A 16 14.08 3.25 -8.67
N ASP A 17 13.92 2.29 -9.57
CA ASP A 17 15.01 1.43 -10.06
C ASP A 17 15.84 0.79 -8.92
N GLY A 18 15.13 0.35 -7.87
CA GLY A 18 15.73 -0.28 -6.69
C GLY A 18 16.37 0.69 -5.69
N GLN A 19 16.38 1.99 -5.95
CA GLN A 19 16.85 3.00 -4.99
C GLN A 19 15.68 3.59 -4.21
N GLN A 20 15.79 3.58 -2.88
CA GLN A 20 14.74 4.13 -2.02
C GLN A 20 14.61 5.65 -2.22
N ILE A 21 13.38 6.09 -2.49
CA ILE A 21 13.02 7.51 -2.59
C ILE A 21 12.34 7.93 -1.28
N LEU A 22 12.84 8.99 -0.66
CA LEU A 22 12.23 9.60 0.53
C LEU A 22 11.42 10.82 0.11
N LEU A 23 10.16 10.86 0.53
CA LEU A 23 9.31 12.02 0.33
C LEU A 23 9.46 12.99 1.51
N PRO A 24 9.29 14.30 1.28
CA PRO A 24 9.54 15.31 2.31
C PRO A 24 8.53 15.28 3.47
N PHE A 25 7.41 14.56 3.32
CA PHE A 25 6.41 14.38 4.38
C PHE A 25 5.56 13.13 4.18
N LYS A 26 5.15 12.51 5.28
CA LYS A 26 4.42 11.23 5.28
C LYS A 26 3.08 11.26 4.51
N LYS A 27 2.37 12.40 4.47
CA LYS A 27 1.10 12.51 3.70
C LYS A 27 1.31 12.30 2.19
N ALA A 28 2.51 12.57 1.66
CA ALA A 28 2.84 12.24 0.27
C ALA A 28 3.04 10.74 0.08
N GLU A 29 3.72 10.07 1.02
CA GLU A 29 3.88 8.61 1.02
C GLU A 29 2.52 7.92 1.12
N ALA A 30 1.68 8.36 2.06
CA ALA A 30 0.32 7.86 2.27
C ALA A 30 -0.56 7.94 1.01
N LEU A 31 -0.48 9.04 0.25
CA LEU A 31 -1.20 9.16 -1.01
C LEU A 31 -0.77 8.10 -2.03
N LEU A 32 0.54 7.86 -2.14
CA LEU A 32 1.07 6.85 -3.05
C LEU A 32 0.76 5.43 -2.58
N TYR A 33 0.84 5.14 -1.28
CA TYR A 33 0.44 3.83 -0.73
C TYR A 33 -1.04 3.55 -0.94
N CYS A 34 -1.90 4.54 -0.72
CA CYS A 34 -3.34 4.43 -1.01
C CYS A 34 -3.58 4.13 -2.49
N LEU A 35 -2.91 4.83 -3.40
CA LEU A 35 -2.99 4.58 -4.84
C LEU A 35 -2.38 3.23 -5.25
N ALA A 36 -1.33 2.77 -4.57
CA ALA A 36 -0.75 1.46 -4.81
C ALA A 36 -1.73 0.33 -4.47
N ILE A 37 -2.58 0.49 -3.46
CA ILE A 37 -3.62 -0.49 -3.12
C ILE A 37 -4.88 -0.29 -3.98
N LYS A 38 -5.46 0.91 -3.97
CA LYS A 38 -6.76 1.19 -4.59
C LYS A 38 -6.70 1.41 -6.11
N LYS A 39 -5.52 1.59 -6.68
CA LYS A 39 -5.22 1.94 -8.10
C LYS A 39 -5.74 3.28 -8.57
N THR A 40 -6.97 3.63 -8.20
CA THR A 40 -7.64 4.88 -8.53
C THR A 40 -8.42 5.37 -7.32
N VAL A 41 -8.30 6.67 -7.03
CA VAL A 41 -9.09 7.35 -6.00
C VAL A 41 -9.62 8.67 -6.56
N SER A 42 -10.73 9.19 -6.01
CA SER A 42 -11.13 10.54 -6.34
C SER A 42 -10.26 11.57 -5.61
N ARG A 43 -10.13 12.77 -6.18
CA ARG A 43 -9.46 13.90 -5.52
C ARG A 43 -10.12 14.26 -4.19
N GLU A 44 -11.44 14.12 -4.11
CA GLU A 44 -12.20 14.39 -2.90
C GLU A 44 -11.91 13.34 -1.82
N GLN A 45 -11.92 12.06 -2.18
CA GLN A 45 -11.55 10.96 -1.28
C GLN A 45 -10.12 11.14 -0.77
N ALA A 46 -9.14 11.39 -1.65
CA ALA A 46 -7.76 11.62 -1.25
C ALA A 46 -7.60 12.84 -0.32
N ALA A 47 -8.32 13.93 -0.60
CA ALA A 47 -8.28 15.13 0.23
C ALA A 47 -8.88 14.85 1.63
N ASN A 48 -10.06 14.26 1.67
CA ASN A 48 -10.77 13.95 2.92
C ASN A 48 -10.05 12.86 3.72
N LEU A 49 -9.37 11.93 3.07
CA LEU A 49 -8.63 10.87 3.74
C LEU A 49 -7.40 11.43 4.47
N LEU A 50 -6.63 12.29 3.80
CA LEU A 50 -5.32 12.74 4.30
C LEU A 50 -5.37 14.06 5.07
N TRP A 51 -6.41 14.87 4.90
CA TRP A 51 -6.59 16.18 5.54
C TRP A 51 -8.02 16.36 6.05
N ASP A 52 -8.56 15.33 6.70
CA ASP A 52 -9.88 15.32 7.33
C ASP A 52 -10.10 16.43 8.37
N ALA A 53 -9.05 16.81 9.09
CA ALA A 53 -9.08 17.88 10.09
C ALA A 53 -9.06 19.30 9.48
N ASP A 54 -8.72 19.43 8.19
CA ASP A 54 -8.67 20.71 7.50
C ASP A 54 -10.01 21.03 6.83
N ASP A 55 -10.31 22.30 6.61
CA ASP A 55 -11.44 22.67 5.76
C ASP A 55 -11.22 22.21 4.29
N SER A 56 -12.31 22.05 3.55
CA SER A 56 -12.26 21.51 2.18
C SER A 56 -11.38 22.33 1.22
N GLN A 57 -11.25 23.64 1.40
CA GLN A 57 -10.41 24.47 0.53
C GLN A 57 -8.93 24.22 0.83
N VAL A 58 -8.57 24.16 2.12
CA VAL A 58 -7.20 23.85 2.58
C VAL A 58 -6.81 22.42 2.20
N ALA A 59 -7.67 21.43 2.44
CA ALA A 59 -7.44 20.03 2.05
C ALA A 59 -7.14 19.90 0.54
N LYS A 60 -7.94 20.55 -0.32
CA LYS A 60 -7.72 20.55 -1.78
C LYS A 60 -6.42 21.24 -2.18
N LYS A 61 -6.04 22.33 -1.49
CA LYS A 61 -4.76 23.02 -1.71
C LYS A 61 -3.60 22.11 -1.33
N ASN A 62 -3.68 21.43 -0.19
CA ASN A 62 -2.65 20.52 0.30
C ASN A 62 -2.50 19.30 -0.61
N LEU A 63 -3.61 18.73 -1.12
CA LEU A 63 -3.56 17.67 -2.13
C LEU A 63 -2.81 18.13 -3.39
N ARG A 64 -3.12 19.33 -3.90
CA ARG A 64 -2.46 19.87 -5.10
C ARG A 64 -0.95 20.06 -4.88
N HIS A 65 -0.56 20.57 -3.71
CA HIS A 65 0.85 20.70 -3.32
C HIS A 65 1.54 19.34 -3.21
N THR A 66 0.85 18.35 -2.66
CA THR A 66 1.35 16.97 -2.52
C THR A 66 1.60 16.32 -3.88
N LEU A 67 0.65 16.43 -4.81
CA LEU A 67 0.81 15.93 -6.18
C LEU A 67 2.00 16.58 -6.89
N TYR A 68 2.17 17.90 -6.76
CA TYR A 68 3.33 18.61 -7.30
C TYR A 68 4.65 18.14 -6.67
N THR A 69 4.65 17.96 -5.35
CA THR A 69 5.83 17.51 -4.60
C THR A 69 6.27 16.11 -5.03
N ILE A 70 5.31 15.19 -5.19
CA ILE A 70 5.60 13.84 -5.69
C ILE A 70 6.21 13.91 -7.09
N LYS A 71 5.57 14.64 -8.03
CA LYS A 71 6.09 14.79 -9.39
C LYS A 71 7.52 15.33 -9.41
N LYS A 72 7.82 16.34 -8.58
CA LYS A 72 9.16 16.93 -8.47
C LYS A 72 10.18 15.99 -7.82
N THR A 73 9.77 15.21 -6.82
CA THR A 73 10.68 14.32 -6.08
C THR A 73 11.15 13.15 -6.95
N PHE A 74 10.25 12.59 -7.75
CA PHE A 74 10.57 11.46 -8.63
C PHE A 74 11.08 11.89 -10.00
N ASP A 75 10.91 13.17 -10.37
CA ASP A 75 11.06 13.68 -11.75
C ASP A 75 10.27 12.84 -12.78
N LEU A 76 9.14 12.29 -12.33
CA LEU A 76 8.25 11.41 -13.09
C LEU A 76 6.80 11.76 -12.78
N GLU A 77 5.94 11.63 -13.77
CA GLU A 77 4.49 11.77 -13.58
C GLU A 77 3.90 10.46 -13.06
N LEU A 78 4.11 10.16 -11.77
CA LEU A 78 3.60 8.93 -11.14
C LEU A 78 2.07 8.88 -11.04
N ILE A 79 1.43 10.03 -10.86
CA ILE A 79 -0.01 10.14 -10.67
C ILE A 79 -0.58 10.95 -11.81
N VAL A 80 -1.47 10.34 -12.59
CA VAL A 80 -2.20 10.98 -13.69
C VAL A 80 -3.66 11.17 -13.32
N SER A 81 -4.35 11.99 -14.12
CA SER A 81 -5.77 12.32 -13.92
C SER A 81 -6.56 12.01 -15.20
N PRO A 82 -7.00 10.76 -15.40
CA PRO A 82 -7.75 10.37 -16.59
C PRO A 82 -9.08 11.15 -16.70
N LYS A 83 -9.61 11.57 -15.54
CA LYS A 83 -10.71 12.54 -15.43
C LYS A 83 -10.32 13.59 -14.40
N LYS A 84 -10.86 14.81 -14.54
CA LYS A 84 -10.56 15.94 -13.64
C LYS A 84 -10.79 15.63 -12.15
N TYR A 85 -11.66 14.70 -11.80
CA TYR A 85 -11.95 14.33 -10.42
C TYR A 85 -11.21 13.08 -9.93
N LEU A 86 -10.51 12.35 -10.81
CA LEU A 86 -9.80 11.10 -10.47
C LEU A 86 -8.30 11.29 -10.43
N LEU A 87 -7.66 10.49 -9.57
CA LEU A 87 -6.22 10.27 -9.48
C LEU A 87 -5.97 8.78 -9.65
N THR A 88 -5.01 8.42 -10.50
CA THR A 88 -4.60 7.03 -10.72
C THR A 88 -3.08 6.98 -10.84
N LEU A 89 -2.49 5.83 -10.50
CA LEU A 89 -1.12 5.56 -10.91
C LEU A 89 -1.03 5.61 -12.44
N ASN A 90 0.03 6.22 -12.95
CA ASN A 90 0.25 6.38 -14.38
C ASN A 90 0.45 5.03 -15.07
N PRO A 91 -0.49 4.56 -15.90
CA PRO A 91 -0.41 3.21 -16.50
C PRO A 91 0.74 3.04 -17.50
N GLU A 92 1.36 4.14 -17.94
CA GLU A 92 2.51 4.11 -18.86
C GLU A 92 3.84 3.79 -18.15
N LEU A 93 3.83 3.68 -16.81
CA LEU A 93 4.99 3.32 -16.01
C LEU A 93 4.91 1.86 -15.56
N SER A 94 6.07 1.26 -15.32
CA SER A 94 6.17 -0.08 -14.74
C SER A 94 6.13 0.00 -13.21
N TYR A 95 5.22 -0.76 -12.60
CA TYR A 95 5.12 -0.87 -11.15
C TYR A 95 5.41 -2.27 -10.68
N ASP A 96 6.10 -2.34 -9.56
CA ASP A 96 6.32 -3.58 -8.84
C ASP A 96 5.81 -3.44 -7.40
N ILE A 97 4.61 -3.96 -7.14
CA ILE A 97 3.90 -3.77 -5.88
C ILE A 97 3.82 -5.13 -5.19
N ASP A 98 4.49 -5.27 -4.04
CA ASP A 98 4.48 -6.53 -3.28
C ASP A 98 3.08 -6.99 -2.88
N TYR A 99 2.20 -6.04 -2.54
CA TYR A 99 0.78 -6.27 -2.31
C TYR A 99 0.10 -6.95 -3.51
N ASP A 100 0.29 -6.44 -4.72
CA ASP A 100 -0.31 -7.04 -5.94
C ASP A 100 0.24 -8.43 -6.21
N ARG A 101 1.56 -8.62 -6.05
CA ARG A 101 2.19 -9.93 -6.24
C ARG A 101 1.64 -10.95 -5.25
N PHE A 102 1.43 -10.56 -3.99
CA PHE A 102 0.80 -11.43 -3.01
C PHE A 102 -0.65 -11.76 -3.40
N MET A 103 -1.44 -10.77 -3.84
CA MET A 103 -2.83 -11.00 -4.29
C MET A 103 -2.92 -11.94 -5.50
N GLN A 104 -1.91 -11.97 -6.37
CA GLN A 104 -1.89 -12.81 -7.57
C GLN A 104 -1.31 -14.21 -7.33
N ASN A 105 -0.21 -14.30 -6.58
CA ASN A 105 0.62 -15.52 -6.52
C ASN A 105 0.64 -16.18 -5.14
N HIS A 106 0.06 -15.54 -4.11
CA HIS A 106 0.05 -16.02 -2.73
C HIS A 106 1.44 -16.38 -2.20
N ASP A 107 2.45 -15.58 -2.56
CA ASP A 107 3.81 -15.79 -2.07
C ASP A 107 3.93 -15.31 -0.61
N PHE A 108 3.75 -16.24 0.32
CA PHE A 108 3.79 -15.99 1.76
C PHE A 108 5.16 -15.55 2.30
N SER A 109 6.22 -15.65 1.48
CA SER A 109 7.56 -15.12 1.85
C SER A 109 7.61 -13.59 1.80
N LEU A 110 6.68 -12.94 1.07
CA LEU A 110 6.60 -11.49 0.98
C LEU A 110 6.00 -10.83 2.23
N CYS A 111 5.32 -11.61 3.07
CA CYS A 111 4.64 -11.13 4.28
C CYS A 111 5.45 -11.49 5.53
N ASP A 112 6.16 -10.51 6.08
CA ASP A 112 6.91 -10.66 7.32
C ASP A 112 6.30 -9.91 8.51
N GLY A 113 5.28 -9.10 8.27
CA GLY A 113 4.54 -8.35 9.28
C GLY A 113 3.18 -7.85 8.79
N GLU A 114 2.63 -6.88 9.52
CA GLU A 114 1.38 -6.23 9.14
C GLU A 114 1.53 -5.39 7.86
N LEU A 115 0.42 -5.16 7.17
CA LEU A 115 0.37 -4.21 6.06
C LEU A 115 0.83 -2.82 6.55
N MET A 116 1.81 -2.26 5.85
CA MET A 116 2.47 -0.99 6.12
C MET A 116 2.94 -0.88 7.58
N GLN A 117 3.74 -1.85 8.01
CA GLN A 117 4.16 -1.98 9.41
C GLN A 117 4.81 -0.71 9.96
N GLY A 118 4.30 -0.23 11.09
CA GLY A 118 4.80 0.97 11.77
C GLY A 118 4.55 2.28 11.03
N PHE A 119 3.75 2.26 9.96
CA PHE A 119 3.28 3.48 9.30
C PHE A 119 2.02 4.01 9.96
N GLY A 120 1.90 5.33 9.95
CA GLY A 120 0.81 6.09 10.53
C GLY A 120 1.06 7.59 10.38
N LEU A 121 -0.01 8.36 10.40
CA LEU A 121 -0.08 9.80 10.23
C LEU A 121 -0.62 10.47 11.50
N LYS A 122 -0.16 11.70 11.73
CA LYS A 122 -0.74 12.59 12.75
C LYS A 122 -1.78 13.49 12.09
N ASN A 123 -2.85 13.81 12.81
CA ASN A 123 -3.93 14.70 12.34
C ASN A 123 -4.49 14.24 10.98
N ALA A 124 -4.86 12.96 10.92
CA ALA A 124 -5.40 12.29 9.74
C ALA A 124 -6.19 11.04 10.18
N ASP A 125 -7.18 11.22 11.06
CA ASP A 125 -7.91 10.12 11.70
C ASP A 125 -8.66 9.27 10.65
N ALA A 126 -9.17 9.91 9.60
CA ALA A 126 -9.76 9.21 8.45
C ALA A 126 -8.76 8.26 7.78
N PHE A 127 -7.48 8.64 7.66
CA PHE A 127 -6.44 7.77 7.11
C PHE A 127 -6.08 6.64 8.08
N GLU A 128 -5.95 6.92 9.38
CA GLU A 128 -5.64 5.88 10.37
C GLU A 128 -6.75 4.82 10.40
N ASN A 129 -8.02 5.24 10.43
CA ASN A 129 -9.16 4.33 10.37
C ASN A 129 -9.18 3.51 9.08
N TRP A 130 -8.89 4.14 7.93
CA TRP A 130 -8.79 3.43 6.66
C TRP A 130 -7.66 2.40 6.69
N LEU A 131 -6.48 2.77 7.19
CA LEU A 131 -5.32 1.89 7.26
C LEU A 131 -5.61 0.68 8.16
N ASP A 132 -6.27 0.87 9.29
CA ASP A 132 -6.67 -0.22 10.18
C ASP A 132 -7.70 -1.17 9.52
N MET A 133 -8.63 -0.63 8.73
CA MET A 133 -9.52 -1.45 7.90
C MET A 133 -8.75 -2.26 6.87
N GLU A 134 -7.85 -1.65 6.09
CA GLU A 134 -7.05 -2.39 5.10
C GLU A 134 -6.15 -3.45 5.75
N ARG A 135 -5.57 -3.16 6.93
CA ARG A 135 -4.79 -4.13 7.70
C ARG A 135 -5.64 -5.32 8.12
N THR A 136 -6.86 -5.07 8.59
CA THR A 136 -7.81 -6.11 8.99
C THR A 136 -8.22 -6.97 7.80
N GLU A 137 -8.67 -6.35 6.71
CA GLU A 137 -9.07 -7.03 5.48
C GLU A 137 -7.91 -7.86 4.89
N PHE A 138 -6.72 -7.28 4.82
CA PHE A 138 -5.53 -7.97 4.33
C PHE A 138 -5.16 -9.17 5.21
N ARG A 139 -5.21 -9.02 6.53
CA ARG A 139 -4.89 -10.11 7.47
C ARG A 139 -5.88 -11.26 7.34
N GLU A 140 -7.17 -10.98 7.28
CA GLU A 140 -8.20 -12.00 7.09
C GLU A 140 -7.99 -12.77 5.78
N TYR A 141 -7.75 -12.04 4.68
CA TYR A 141 -7.42 -12.64 3.40
C TYR A 141 -6.14 -13.49 3.47
N TYR A 142 -5.08 -12.95 4.08
CA TYR A 142 -3.79 -13.64 4.25
C TYR A 142 -3.96 -14.97 4.99
N LEU A 143 -4.67 -14.97 6.13
CA LEU A 143 -4.92 -16.15 6.95
C LEU A 143 -5.75 -17.19 6.19
N HIS A 144 -6.76 -16.76 5.43
CA HIS A 144 -7.56 -17.63 4.59
C HIS A 144 -6.69 -18.33 3.53
N GLN A 145 -5.90 -17.56 2.77
CA GLN A 145 -5.02 -18.13 1.74
C GLN A 145 -3.96 -19.07 2.34
N LEU A 146 -3.43 -18.72 3.51
CA LEU A 146 -2.44 -19.53 4.19
C LEU A 146 -3.03 -20.85 4.71
N TYR A 147 -4.26 -20.82 5.22
CA TYR A 147 -5.01 -22.02 5.60
C TYR A 147 -5.30 -22.93 4.40
N ASP A 148 -5.75 -22.38 3.27
CA ASP A 148 -5.96 -23.14 2.03
C ASP A 148 -4.67 -23.81 1.55
N ARG A 149 -3.54 -23.10 1.63
CA ARG A 149 -2.22 -23.64 1.28
C ARG A 149 -1.81 -24.79 2.21
N MET A 150 -2.09 -24.69 3.51
CA MET A 150 -1.83 -25.77 4.47
C MET A 150 -2.64 -27.02 4.13
N ILE A 151 -3.93 -26.88 3.80
CA ILE A 151 -4.76 -28.02 3.39
C ILE A 151 -4.19 -28.70 2.13
N GLN A 152 -3.76 -27.93 1.14
CA GLN A 152 -3.25 -28.47 -0.13
C GLN A 152 -1.90 -29.20 0.00
N THR A 153 -1.11 -28.80 0.99
CA THR A 153 0.26 -29.32 1.24
C THR A 153 0.28 -30.42 2.29
N SER A 154 -0.79 -30.53 3.10
CA SER A 154 -0.97 -31.56 4.11
C SER A 154 -0.80 -32.97 3.51
N GLY A 155 0.17 -33.73 4.04
CA GLY A 155 0.52 -35.07 3.59
C GLY A 155 1.52 -35.16 2.43
N LYS A 156 2.00 -34.03 1.89
CA LYS A 156 3.02 -34.00 0.81
C LYS A 156 4.38 -33.49 1.28
N ASP A 157 4.40 -32.47 2.13
CA ASP A 157 5.62 -31.90 2.70
C ASP A 157 5.39 -31.41 4.14
N VAL A 158 5.99 -32.11 5.10
CA VAL A 158 5.82 -31.82 6.53
C VAL A 158 6.53 -30.52 6.92
N SER A 159 7.68 -30.22 6.31
CA SER A 159 8.47 -29.02 6.64
C SER A 159 7.81 -27.74 6.12
N GLU A 160 7.22 -27.78 4.92
CA GLU A 160 6.44 -26.64 4.40
C GLU A 160 5.20 -26.40 5.27
N THR A 161 4.51 -27.48 5.68
CA THR A 161 3.32 -27.39 6.54
C THR A 161 3.63 -26.79 7.91
N GLU A 162 4.73 -27.18 8.56
CA GLU A 162 5.16 -26.61 9.85
C GLU A 162 5.49 -25.11 9.75
N SER A 163 6.16 -24.69 8.67
CA SER A 163 6.49 -23.28 8.41
C SER A 163 5.23 -22.42 8.24
N LEU A 164 4.24 -22.92 7.47
CA LEU A 164 2.97 -22.24 7.29
C LEU A 164 2.19 -22.14 8.62
N PHE A 165 2.15 -23.22 9.41
CA PHE A 165 1.49 -23.20 10.72
C PHE A 165 2.11 -22.17 11.67
N ALA A 166 3.45 -22.08 11.71
CA ALA A 166 4.14 -21.05 12.50
C ALA A 166 3.78 -19.62 12.05
N LYS A 167 3.66 -19.39 10.74
CA LYS A 167 3.18 -18.10 10.18
C LYS A 167 1.71 -17.82 10.56
N TYR A 168 0.84 -18.83 10.57
CA TYR A 168 -0.57 -18.67 10.98
C TYR A 168 -0.67 -18.18 12.43
N ILE A 169 -0.04 -18.91 13.37
CA ILE A 169 -0.09 -18.59 14.81
C ILE A 169 0.50 -17.20 15.12
N LYS A 170 1.51 -16.75 14.36
CA LYS A 170 2.06 -15.39 14.53
C LYS A 170 1.04 -14.29 14.16
N ASN A 171 0.15 -14.56 13.22
CA ASN A 171 -0.77 -13.57 12.63
C ASN A 171 -2.23 -13.71 13.11
N ASP A 172 -2.59 -14.80 13.79
CA ASP A 172 -3.88 -15.07 14.43
C ASP A 172 -3.72 -15.20 15.96
N PRO A 173 -3.56 -14.08 16.71
CA PRO A 173 -3.38 -14.10 18.16
C PRO A 173 -4.66 -14.33 18.96
#